data_AF-A0A348PD25-F1
#
_entry.id   AF-A0A348PD25-F1
#
_cell.length_a   1.000
_cell.length_b   1.000
_cell.length_c   1.000
_cell.angle_alpha   90.00
_cell.angle_beta   90.00
_cell.angle_gamma   90.00
#
_symmetry.space_group_name_H-M   'P 1'
#
loop_
_entity.id
_entity.type
_entity.pdbx_description
1 polymer ?
#
loop_
_entity_poly.entity_id
_entity_poly.type
_entity_poly.pdbx_seq_one_letter_code
_entity_poly.pdbx_strand_id
1 'polypeptide(L)' 'EYSAECRLEPTRWKLARWWKKDGAPADFHPEVFADASLAEDHEGRPMVLFSDEWPMRYFTQKNPGVELGTAPFTGR' A
#
# COMPACT_ATOMS: atom_id res chain seq x y z
N GLU A 1 25.73 7.95 12.95
CA GLU A 1 24.55 7.09 13.14
C GLU A 1 23.97 7.38 14.51
N TYR A 2 22.66 7.58 14.60
CA TYR A 2 22.00 8.01 15.83
C TYR A 2 22.07 6.87 16.84
N SER A 3 22.53 7.12 18.07
CA SER A 3 22.53 6.16 19.18
C SER A 3 21.11 5.89 19.69
N ALA A 4 20.22 5.48 18.78
CA ALA A 4 18.85 5.11 19.06
C ALA A 4 18.77 3.59 19.22
N GLU A 5 18.23 3.13 20.35
CA GLU A 5 17.88 1.73 20.52
C GLU A 5 16.63 1.42 19.69
N CYS A 6 16.75 0.45 18.77
CA CYS A 6 15.64 -0.02 17.94
C CYS A 6 15.15 -1.39 18.44
N ARG A 7 13.83 -1.58 18.51
CA ARG A 7 13.20 -2.89 18.76
C ARG A 7 12.35 -3.29 17.56
N LEU A 8 12.42 -4.56 17.18
CA LEU A 8 11.53 -5.16 16.19
C LEU A 8 10.36 -5.85 16.87
N GLU A 9 9.16 -5.62 16.36
CA GLU A 9 7.94 -6.30 16.76
C GLU A 9 7.32 -7.01 15.54
N PRO A 10 6.74 -8.21 15.71
CA PRO A 10 6.06 -8.90 14.63
C PRO A 10 4.91 -8.06 14.07
N THR A 11 4.76 -8.08 12.74
CA THR A 11 3.61 -7.48 12.06
C THR A 11 2.83 -8.55 11.30
N ARG A 12 1.51 -8.32 11.14
CA ARG A 12 0.62 -9.21 10.38
C ARG A 12 0.79 -9.06 8.86
N TRP A 13 1.43 -7.99 8.41
CA TRP A 13 1.56 -7.66 6.99
C TRP A 13 2.64 -8.50 6.32
N LYS A 14 2.30 -9.13 5.19
CA LYS A 14 3.22 -9.95 4.38
C LYS A 14 3.48 -9.36 3.01
N LEU A 15 2.58 -8.53 2.48
CA LEU A 15 2.73 -7.88 1.18
C LEU A 15 2.58 -6.37 1.34
N ALA A 16 3.43 -5.63 0.66
CA ALA A 16 3.31 -4.18 0.48
C ALA A 16 3.32 -3.87 -1.02
N ARG A 17 2.42 -2.98 -1.46
CA ARG A 17 2.34 -2.53 -2.85
C ARG A 17 2.18 -1.03 -2.90
N TRP A 18 2.89 -0.37 -3.80
CA TRP A 18 2.51 0.97 -4.23
C TRP A 18 1.22 0.85 -5.03
N TRP A 19 0.35 1.85 -4.93
CA TRP A 19 -0.85 1.89 -5.75
C TRP A 19 -0.99 3.23 -6.47
N LYS A 20 -1.60 3.22 -7.64
CA LYS A 20 -1.99 4.44 -8.36
C LYS A 20 -3.35 4.26 -9.00
N LYS A 21 -4.03 5.37 -9.25
CA LYS A 21 -5.24 5.41 -10.07
C LYS A 21 -5.17 6.63 -10.98
N ASP A 22 -4.99 6.38 -12.27
CA ASP A 22 -4.86 7.45 -13.24
C ASP A 22 -6.18 8.24 -13.33
N GLY A 23 -6.08 9.57 -13.39
CA GLY A 23 -7.24 10.47 -13.43
C GLY A 23 -8.06 10.57 -12.14
N ALA A 24 -7.59 10.00 -11.03
CA ALA A 24 -8.24 10.15 -9.74
C ALA A 24 -8.06 11.57 -9.14
N PRO A 25 -9.06 12.10 -8.42
CA PRO A 25 -8.89 13.28 -7.59
C PRO A 25 -7.77 13.13 -6.55
N ALA A 26 -7.19 14.25 -6.10
CA ALA A 26 -6.08 14.24 -5.15
C ALA A 26 -6.43 13.65 -3.77
N ASP A 27 -7.70 13.69 -3.39
CA ASP A 27 -8.27 13.14 -2.15
C ASP A 27 -8.84 11.72 -2.33
N PHE A 28 -8.60 11.10 -3.49
CA PHE A 28 -9.05 9.73 -3.73
C PHE A 28 -8.29 8.75 -2.83
N HIS A 29 -9.05 7.94 -2.10
CA HIS A 29 -8.55 6.78 -1.37
C HIS A 29 -9.32 5.53 -1.80
N PRO A 30 -8.63 4.42 -2.08
CA PRO A 30 -9.29 3.16 -2.43
C PRO A 30 -9.99 2.57 -1.20
N GLU A 31 -11.06 1.84 -1.44
CA GLU A 31 -11.76 1.08 -0.41
C GLU A 31 -10.86 -0.05 0.10
N VAL A 32 -10.67 -0.11 1.42
CA VAL A 32 -9.92 -1.17 2.08
C VAL A 32 -10.84 -1.97 2.99
N PHE A 33 -10.69 -3.29 2.97
CA PHE A 33 -11.40 -4.22 3.86
C PHE A 33 -10.45 -4.76 4.94
N ALA A 34 -11.00 -5.52 5.90
CA ALA A 34 -10.20 -6.24 6.88
C ALA A 34 -9.03 -6.98 6.19
N ASP A 35 -7.86 -6.94 6.84
CA ASP A 35 -6.60 -7.47 6.32
C ASP A 35 -5.94 -6.72 5.15
N ALA A 36 -6.42 -5.50 4.86
CA ALA A 36 -5.68 -4.49 4.11
C ALA A 36 -5.53 -3.20 4.94
N SER A 37 -4.49 -2.41 4.71
CA SER A 37 -4.36 -1.07 5.29
C SER A 37 -3.58 -0.14 4.37
N LEU A 38 -4.06 1.09 4.23
CA LEU A 38 -3.34 2.14 3.52
C LEU A 38 -2.12 2.58 4.33
N ALA A 39 -1.06 2.94 3.62
CA ALA A 39 0.18 3.45 4.17
C ALA A 39 0.81 4.43 3.17
N GLU A 40 1.88 5.07 3.58
CA GLU A 40 2.74 5.88 2.72
C GLU A 40 4.19 5.45 2.92
N ASP A 41 4.99 5.54 1.86
CA ASP A 41 6.43 5.39 2.00
C ASP A 41 7.11 6.68 2.46
N HIS A 42 8.44 6.65 2.60
CA HIS A 42 9.22 7.81 3.04
C HIS A 42 9.16 9.04 2.11
N GLU A 43 8.70 8.89 0.86
CA GLU A 43 8.51 9.98 -0.11
C GLU A 43 7.03 10.42 -0.17
N GLY A 44 6.16 9.91 0.72
CA GLY A 44 4.73 10.19 0.71
C GLY A 44 3.98 9.49 -0.42
N ARG A 45 4.57 8.48 -1.07
CA ARG A 45 3.88 7.77 -2.15
C ARG A 45 2.88 6.78 -1.56
N PRO A 46 1.66 6.70 -2.11
CA PRO A 46 0.62 5.85 -1.57
C PRO A 46 0.96 4.36 -1.68
N MET A 47 0.76 3.65 -0.57
CA MET A 47 0.95 2.22 -0.43
C MET A 47 -0.28 1.54 0.19
N VAL A 48 -0.33 0.23 0.03
CA VAL A 48 -1.27 -0.65 0.71
C VAL A 48 -0.53 -1.89 1.21
N LEU A 49 -0.83 -2.28 2.45
CA LEU A 49 -0.31 -3.44 3.14
C LEU A 49 -1.38 -4.53 3.18
N PHE A 50 -0.98 -5.79 2.97
CA PHE A 50 -1.88 -6.95 2.99
C PHE A 50 -1.33 -8.06 3.87
N SER A 51 -2.22 -8.80 4.54
CA SER A 51 -1.83 -9.97 5.35
C SER A 51 -1.39 -11.16 4.50
N ASP A 52 -1.95 -11.32 3.29
CA ASP A 52 -1.59 -12.31 2.27
C ASP A 52 -2.19 -11.95 0.89
N GLU A 53 -2.20 -12.89 -0.06
CA GLU A 53 -2.68 -12.65 -1.44
C GLU A 53 -4.21 -12.51 -1.56
N TRP A 54 -4.99 -13.09 -0.65
CA TRP A 54 -6.44 -13.06 -0.72
C TRP A 54 -7.00 -11.63 -0.58
N PRO A 55 -6.64 -10.82 0.44
CA PRO A 55 -7.10 -9.44 0.55
C PRO A 55 -6.53 -8.55 -0.58
N MET A 56 -5.34 -8.86 -1.13
CA MET A 56 -4.82 -8.17 -2.31
C MET A 56 -5.74 -8.37 -3.52
N ARG A 57 -6.16 -9.62 -3.80
CA ARG A 57 -7.07 -9.93 -4.91
C ARG A 57 -8.45 -9.31 -4.69
N TYR A 58 -8.93 -9.30 -3.45
CA TYR A 58 -10.21 -8.66 -3.10
C TYR A 58 -10.15 -7.14 -3.29
N PHE A 59 -9.07 -6.50 -2.85
CA PHE A 59 -8.83 -5.07 -3.03
C PHE A 59 -8.88 -4.67 -4.52
N THR A 60 -8.22 -5.40 -5.41
CA THR A 60 -8.25 -5.12 -6.86
C THR A 60 -9.66 -5.26 -7.45
N GLN A 61 -10.47 -6.21 -6.96
CA GLN A 61 -11.86 -6.36 -7.40
C GLN A 61 -12.76 -5.20 -6.96
N LYS A 62 -12.55 -4.69 -5.75
CA LYS A 62 -13.33 -3.57 -5.19
C LYS A 62 -12.91 -2.21 -5.72
N ASN A 63 -11.67 -2.09 -6.16
CA ASN A 63 -11.09 -0.84 -6.64
C ASN A 63 -10.73 -0.93 -8.13
N PRO A 64 -11.72 -1.00 -9.03
CA PRO A 64 -11.46 -1.06 -10.45
C PRO A 64 -10.67 0.18 -10.91
N GLY A 65 -9.64 -0.08 -11.72
CA GLY A 65 -8.73 0.95 -12.22
C GLY A 65 -7.62 1.37 -11.25
N VAL A 66 -7.57 0.82 -10.02
CA VAL A 66 -6.40 0.95 -9.16
C VAL A 66 -5.35 -0.08 -9.57
N GLU A 67 -4.17 0.41 -9.92
CA GLU A 67 -3.00 -0.42 -10.26
C GLU A 67 -2.16 -0.68 -9.01
N LEU A 68 -1.58 -1.88 -8.91
CA LEU A 68 -0.66 -2.26 -7.84
C LEU A 68 0.73 -2.53 -8.41
N GLY A 69 1.76 -1.92 -7.81
CA GLY A 69 3.16 -2.06 -8.17
C GLY A 69 3.99 -2.75 -7.07
N THR A 70 4.89 -3.63 -7.46
CA THR A 70 5.96 -4.16 -6.59
C THR A 70 7.14 -3.20 -6.46
N ALA A 71 7.14 -2.13 -7.26
CA ALA A 71 8.06 -1.01 -7.21
C ALA A 71 7.25 0.30 -7.28
N PRO A 72 7.81 1.44 -6.85
CA PRO A 72 7.16 2.74 -6.99
C PRO A 72 6.82 3.05 -8.46
N PHE A 73 5.67 3.68 -8.68
CA PHE A 73 5.34 4.26 -9.98
C PHE A 73 6.16 5.54 -10.17
N THR A 74 7.40 5.41 -10.63
CA THR A 74 8.19 6.54 -11.06
C THR A 74 7.69 6.99 -12.43
N GLY A 75 7.18 8.23 -12.51
CA GLY A 75 6.80 8.83 -13.80
C GLY A 75 7.98 8.79 -14.76
N ARG A 76 7.69 8.46 -16.02
CA ARG A 76 8.60 8.71 -17.14
C ARG A 76 8.11 9.93 -17.90
#